data_AF-A0A812KIH1-F1
#
_entry.id   AF-A0A812KIH1-F1
#
_cell.length_a   1.000
_cell.length_b   1.000
_cell.length_c   1.000
_cell.angle_alpha   90.00
_cell.angle_beta   90.00
_cell.angle_gamma   90.00
#
_symmetry.space_group_name_H-M   'P 1'
#
loop_
_entity.id
_entity.type
_entity.pdbx_description
1 polymer ?
#
loop_
_entity_poly.entity_id
_entity_poly.type
_entity_poly.pdbx_seq_one_letter_code
_entity_poly.pdbx_strand_id
1 'polypeptide(L)'
;MSLVSLLLTLCWMAVFGEVFSIVLMVLLCGNLQLALVSGAIFGIYSAGTFLQKAKAWEVRPAWRQTQCEVLVAGVSCADTETRSTCGGYRLGSMPSGSPPVFLTEEIAVCPGTYWCGKEQEMCTCNGEITYAPELFDGEIYTVPEAERAYKVVSNGTWRCGTDQSGQPFAVDPAPWHIKHCWCTPAEILGIVKKHGGQSLHKKECSEAANFDFENSQLSQRRLQSEEGEEEQDEEGGEGGEAPERLLHSSRRRRTYSYTPWALVSVSKNEDLDFGYGDGGSASKHLSCAYEYGIPAASSANYRSDGSYSGDVWIAEGVAQEWGNHSSRTCWVRTTGEAGERLQTCAVALEKPGTLQAVAEESQSVVWKVFWWGLGISLGLTACSFVPLRRVFRQTFGRNSSPDAQSLTRSP
;
A
#
# COMPACT_ATOMS: atom_id res chain seq x y z
N MET A 1 61.55 -16.32 -25.99
CA MET A 1 60.89 -17.06 -24.89
C MET A 1 61.17 -18.53 -25.10
N SER A 2 61.63 -19.26 -24.07
CA SER A 2 61.80 -20.71 -24.19
C SER A 2 60.45 -21.42 -24.17
N LEU A 3 60.35 -22.58 -24.81
CA LEU A 3 59.15 -23.44 -24.80
C LEU A 3 58.64 -23.70 -23.37
N VAL A 4 59.56 -23.79 -22.40
CA VAL A 4 59.27 -23.98 -20.98
C VAL A 4 58.51 -22.79 -20.38
N SER A 5 58.89 -21.55 -20.73
CA SER A 5 58.19 -20.35 -20.25
C SER A 5 56.76 -20.26 -20.80
N LEU A 6 56.53 -20.69 -22.05
CA LEU A 6 55.19 -20.75 -22.66
C LEU A 6 54.31 -21.83 -22.01
N LEU A 7 54.88 -23.01 -21.72
CA LEU A 7 54.16 -24.10 -21.05
C LEU A 7 53.82 -23.74 -19.60
N LEU A 8 54.70 -23.03 -18.89
CA LEU A 8 54.44 -22.56 -17.54
C LEU A 8 53.32 -21.50 -17.51
N THR A 9 53.31 -20.53 -18.43
CA THR A 9 52.22 -19.54 -18.48
C THR A 9 50.88 -20.17 -18.86
N LEU A 10 50.85 -21.10 -19.83
CA LEU A 10 49.62 -21.82 -20.16
C LEU A 10 49.08 -22.66 -19.00
N CYS A 11 49.97 -23.34 -18.26
CA CYS A 11 49.61 -24.10 -17.07
C CYS A 11 49.07 -23.19 -15.95
N TRP A 12 49.71 -22.04 -15.74
CA TRP A 12 49.30 -21.05 -14.74
C TRP A 12 47.93 -20.44 -15.07
N MET A 13 47.67 -20.14 -16.35
CA MET A 13 46.38 -19.62 -16.81
C MET A 13 45.26 -20.65 -16.66
N ALA A 14 45.53 -21.94 -16.87
CA ALA A 14 44.55 -23.01 -16.68
C ALA A 14 44.17 -23.16 -15.20
N VAL A 15 45.16 -23.25 -14.30
CA VAL A 15 44.92 -23.37 -12.85
C VAL A 15 44.25 -22.11 -12.29
N PHE A 16 44.71 -20.92 -12.71
CA PHE A 16 44.12 -19.66 -12.28
C PHE A 16 42.68 -19.52 -12.78
N GLY A 17 42.37 -19.97 -14.00
CA GLY A 17 41.02 -19.98 -14.55
C GLY A 17 40.05 -20.84 -13.75
N GLU A 18 40.46 -22.05 -13.35
CA GLU A 18 39.63 -22.94 -12.53
C GLU A 18 39.38 -22.38 -11.13
N VAL A 19 40.44 -21.89 -10.46
CA VAL A 19 40.31 -21.29 -9.11
C VAL A 19 39.46 -20.02 -9.16
N PHE A 20 39.68 -19.14 -10.13
CA PHE A 20 38.90 -17.92 -10.30
C PHE A 20 37.43 -18.24 -10.58
N SER A 21 37.13 -19.23 -11.42
CA SER A 21 35.76 -19.66 -11.70
C SER A 21 35.05 -20.18 -10.45
N ILE A 22 35.71 -21.00 -9.63
CA ILE A 22 35.16 -21.51 -8.37
C ILE A 22 34.89 -20.36 -7.39
N VAL A 23 35.85 -19.43 -7.22
CA VAL A 23 35.69 -18.28 -6.31
C VAL A 23 34.55 -17.38 -6.79
N LEU A 24 34.47 -17.08 -8.08
CA LEU A 24 33.39 -16.28 -8.65
C LEU A 24 32.03 -16.97 -8.45
N MET A 25 31.94 -18.29 -8.68
CA MET A 25 30.71 -19.05 -8.44
C MET A 25 30.29 -19.01 -6.97
N VAL A 26 31.22 -19.19 -6.03
CA VAL A 26 30.95 -19.11 -4.59
C VAL A 26 30.45 -17.72 -4.20
N LEU A 27 31.08 -16.65 -4.73
CA LEU A 27 30.66 -15.28 -4.48
C LEU A 27 29.28 -14.97 -5.08
N LEU A 28 29.01 -15.39 -6.31
CA LEU A 28 27.70 -15.19 -6.95
C LEU A 28 26.61 -15.97 -6.23
N CYS A 29 26.87 -17.24 -5.87
CA CYS A 29 25.94 -18.05 -5.09
C CYS A 29 25.70 -17.44 -3.70
N GLY A 30 26.76 -17.02 -3.00
CA GLY A 30 26.65 -16.42 -1.67
C GLY A 30 25.84 -15.11 -1.69
N ASN A 31 26.10 -14.22 -2.64
CA ASN A 31 25.33 -12.97 -2.78
C ASN A 31 23.87 -13.23 -3.15
N LEU A 32 23.59 -14.19 -4.04
CA LEU A 32 22.22 -14.58 -4.40
C LEU A 32 21.49 -15.18 -3.21
N GLN A 33 22.13 -16.05 -2.43
CA GLN A 33 21.56 -16.63 -1.22
C GLN A 33 21.24 -15.55 -0.18
N LEU A 34 22.17 -14.62 0.03
CA LEU A 34 21.96 -13.50 0.95
C LEU A 34 20.76 -12.66 0.52
N ALA A 35 20.65 -12.32 -0.76
CA ALA A 35 19.54 -11.54 -1.31
C ALA A 35 18.19 -12.26 -1.19
N LEU A 36 18.15 -13.57 -1.45
CA LEU A 36 16.94 -14.37 -1.32
C LEU A 36 16.50 -14.51 0.15
N VAL A 37 17.44 -14.77 1.06
CA VAL A 37 17.15 -14.90 2.49
C VAL A 37 16.74 -13.55 3.08
N SER A 38 17.44 -12.46 2.77
CA SER A 38 17.10 -11.12 3.28
C SER A 38 15.73 -10.65 2.76
N GLY A 39 15.45 -10.84 1.47
CA GLY A 39 14.15 -10.55 0.87
C GLY A 39 13.02 -11.36 1.51
N ALA A 40 13.26 -12.65 1.77
CA ALA A 40 12.27 -13.50 2.42
C ALA A 40 12.05 -13.14 3.89
N ILE A 41 13.10 -12.82 4.67
CA ILE A 41 12.96 -12.34 6.05
C ILE A 41 12.16 -11.04 6.09
N PHE A 42 12.47 -10.08 5.21
CA PHE A 42 11.73 -8.83 5.09
C PHE A 42 10.26 -9.09 4.73
N GLY A 43 10.00 -10.00 3.79
CA GLY A 43 8.65 -10.44 3.45
C GLY A 43 7.90 -11.05 4.63
N ILE A 44 8.54 -11.92 5.41
CA ILE A 44 7.94 -12.55 6.61
C ILE A 44 7.59 -11.48 7.64
N TYR A 45 8.49 -10.54 7.88
CA TYR A 45 8.25 -9.46 8.82
C TYR A 45 7.08 -8.58 8.37
N SER A 46 7.08 -8.14 7.11
CA SER A 46 6.00 -7.33 6.52
C SER A 46 4.64 -8.05 6.55
N ALA A 47 4.60 -9.33 6.19
CA ALA A 47 3.37 -10.12 6.25
C ALA A 47 2.91 -10.34 7.70
N GLY A 48 3.85 -10.53 8.64
CA GLY A 48 3.56 -10.68 10.07
C GLY A 48 2.99 -9.41 10.68
N THR A 49 3.56 -8.24 10.39
CA THR A 49 3.04 -6.96 10.86
C THR A 49 1.66 -6.66 10.28
N PHE A 50 1.47 -6.91 8.98
CA PHE A 50 0.16 -6.76 8.33
C PHE A 50 -0.88 -7.69 8.95
N LEU A 51 -0.55 -8.97 9.19
CA LEU A 51 -1.45 -9.91 9.85
C LEU A 51 -1.83 -9.47 11.27
N GLN A 52 -0.88 -8.94 12.03
CA GLN A 52 -1.16 -8.42 13.37
C GLN A 52 -2.12 -7.23 13.31
N LYS A 53 -1.89 -6.28 12.40
CA LYS A 53 -2.81 -5.16 12.16
C LYS A 53 -4.20 -5.63 11.74
N ALA A 54 -4.28 -6.58 10.79
CA ALA A 54 -5.54 -7.18 10.34
C ALA A 54 -6.30 -7.85 11.50
N LYS A 55 -5.62 -8.65 12.33
CA LYS A 55 -6.23 -9.29 13.50
C LYS A 55 -6.80 -8.27 14.49
N ALA A 56 -6.05 -7.21 14.78
CA ALA A 56 -6.49 -6.17 15.68
C ALA A 56 -7.67 -5.36 15.11
N TRP A 57 -7.64 -5.11 13.79
CA TRP A 57 -8.71 -4.41 13.07
C TRP A 57 -10.02 -5.20 13.02
N GLU A 58 -9.96 -6.53 12.99
CA GLU A 58 -11.13 -7.40 12.88
C GLU A 58 -11.72 -7.88 14.21
N VAL A 59 -11.20 -7.42 15.36
CA VAL A 59 -11.69 -7.83 16.68
C VAL A 59 -13.20 -7.55 16.82
N ARG A 60 -13.99 -8.60 16.99
CA ARG A 60 -15.41 -8.49 17.37
C ARG A 60 -15.49 -8.10 18.85
N PRO A 61 -16.40 -7.21 19.26
CA PRO A 61 -17.66 -6.80 18.63
C PRO A 61 -17.59 -5.51 17.78
N ALA A 62 -16.40 -5.08 17.33
CA ALA A 62 -16.24 -3.76 16.73
C ALA A 62 -17.07 -3.53 15.47
N TRP A 63 -17.57 -4.57 14.79
CA TRP A 63 -18.30 -4.47 13.53
C TRP A 63 -19.77 -4.84 13.68
N ARG A 64 -20.66 -3.97 13.21
CA ARG A 64 -22.10 -4.22 13.13
C ARG A 64 -22.52 -4.37 11.67
N GLN A 65 -23.20 -5.47 11.37
CA GLN A 65 -23.79 -5.69 10.05
C GLN A 65 -25.00 -4.77 9.84
N THR A 66 -25.09 -4.15 8.66
CA THR A 66 -26.24 -3.33 8.25
C THR A 66 -26.45 -3.43 6.73
N GLN A 67 -27.52 -2.83 6.23
CA GLN A 67 -27.77 -2.70 4.79
C GLN A 67 -27.31 -1.32 4.32
N CYS A 68 -26.44 -1.31 3.32
CA CYS A 68 -25.98 -0.11 2.64
C CYS A 68 -26.67 0.04 1.27
N GLU A 69 -26.95 1.28 0.89
CA GLU A 69 -27.34 1.66 -0.47
C GLU A 69 -26.10 2.22 -1.17
N VAL A 70 -25.65 1.59 -2.26
CA VAL A 70 -24.48 2.04 -3.04
C VAL A 70 -24.95 3.12 -4.02
N LEU A 71 -24.39 4.31 -3.87
CA LEU A 71 -24.77 5.48 -4.66
C LEU A 71 -23.78 5.75 -5.80
N VAL A 72 -22.50 5.44 -5.55
CA VAL A 72 -21.37 5.61 -6.47
C VAL A 72 -20.33 4.57 -6.11
N ALA A 73 -19.61 4.03 -7.08
CA ALA A 73 -18.43 3.22 -6.83
C ALA A 73 -17.25 3.73 -7.66
N GLY A 74 -16.03 3.39 -7.26
CA GLY A 74 -14.88 3.61 -8.11
C GLY A 74 -13.57 3.10 -7.55
N VAL A 75 -12.48 3.46 -8.22
CA VAL A 75 -11.12 3.09 -7.83
C VAL A 75 -10.25 4.33 -7.70
N SER A 76 -9.72 4.55 -6.51
CA SER A 76 -8.66 5.55 -6.29
C SER A 76 -7.31 4.95 -6.68
N CYS A 77 -6.40 5.77 -7.20
CA CYS A 77 -5.04 5.35 -7.54
C CYS A 77 -4.02 6.29 -6.90
N ALA A 78 -3.03 5.71 -6.20
CA ALA A 78 -1.89 6.45 -5.66
C ALA A 78 -0.54 5.80 -6.00
N ASP A 79 0.46 6.64 -6.29
CA ASP A 79 1.87 6.29 -6.40
C ASP A 79 2.44 6.03 -5.01
N THR A 80 2.89 4.80 -4.80
CA THR A 80 3.35 4.34 -3.48
C THR A 80 4.64 5.02 -3.03
N GLU A 81 5.46 5.54 -3.96
CA GLU A 81 6.72 6.20 -3.63
C GLU A 81 6.50 7.69 -3.34
N THR A 82 5.74 8.38 -4.19
CA THR A 82 5.50 9.82 -4.05
C THR A 82 4.28 10.16 -3.22
N ARG A 83 3.47 9.17 -2.84
CA ARG A 83 2.17 9.34 -2.18
C ARG A 83 1.27 10.34 -2.90
N SER A 84 1.32 10.34 -4.23
CA SER A 84 0.56 11.27 -5.07
C SER A 84 -0.39 10.52 -5.98
N THR A 85 -1.29 11.23 -6.63
CA THR A 85 -2.14 10.67 -7.68
C THR A 85 -1.31 9.97 -8.76
N CYS A 86 -1.79 8.82 -9.25
CA CYS A 86 -1.08 8.07 -10.29
C CYS A 86 -0.95 8.85 -11.60
N GLY A 87 0.24 8.76 -12.20
CA GLY A 87 0.49 9.33 -13.52
C GLY A 87 0.16 8.37 -14.67
N GLY A 88 0.02 8.91 -15.88
CA GLY A 88 -0.09 8.12 -17.11
C GLY A 88 -1.51 7.77 -17.56
N TYR A 89 -2.53 8.22 -16.82
CA TYR A 89 -3.94 8.08 -17.19
C TYR A 89 -4.42 9.23 -18.08
N ARG A 90 -5.54 9.00 -18.76
CA ARG A 90 -6.24 10.02 -19.56
C ARG A 90 -7.08 10.90 -18.65
N LEU A 91 -7.47 12.07 -19.13
CA LEU A 91 -8.39 12.94 -18.41
C LEU A 91 -9.69 12.19 -18.15
N GLY A 92 -10.10 12.13 -16.89
CA GLY A 92 -11.32 11.47 -16.48
C GLY A 92 -12.57 12.20 -16.96
N SER A 93 -13.69 11.47 -16.96
CA SER A 93 -15.01 12.01 -17.25
C SER A 93 -16.06 11.33 -16.37
N MET A 94 -17.24 11.93 -16.24
CA MET A 94 -18.33 11.30 -15.53
C MET A 94 -18.80 10.04 -16.30
N PRO A 95 -18.79 8.84 -15.69
CA PRO A 95 -19.24 7.62 -16.33
C PRO A 95 -20.75 7.65 -16.59
N SER A 96 -21.18 7.07 -17.72
CA SER A 96 -22.59 6.86 -18.02
C SER A 96 -23.09 5.59 -17.32
N GLY A 97 -23.80 5.71 -16.21
CA GLY A 97 -24.33 4.55 -15.46
C GLY A 97 -25.11 4.97 -14.23
N SER A 98 -25.89 4.05 -13.66
CA SER A 98 -26.62 4.28 -12.42
C SER A 98 -26.66 3.00 -11.56
N PRO A 99 -25.94 2.96 -10.42
CA PRO A 99 -25.03 3.99 -9.93
C PRO A 99 -23.79 4.17 -10.84
N PRO A 100 -23.20 5.38 -10.89
CA PRO A 100 -21.97 5.63 -11.63
C PRO A 100 -20.78 4.84 -11.04
N VAL A 101 -19.95 4.27 -11.92
CA VAL A 101 -18.74 3.53 -11.57
C VAL A 101 -17.53 4.19 -12.23
N PHE A 102 -16.64 4.74 -11.41
CA PHE A 102 -15.38 5.33 -11.87
C PHE A 102 -14.28 4.27 -11.90
N LEU A 103 -13.76 3.96 -13.07
CA LEU A 103 -12.64 3.04 -13.23
C LEU A 103 -11.32 3.77 -12.96
N THR A 104 -10.21 3.06 -13.16
CA THR A 104 -8.88 3.63 -12.88
C THR A 104 -8.51 4.74 -13.87
N GLU A 105 -9.10 4.72 -15.07
CA GLU A 105 -9.00 5.76 -16.10
C GLU A 105 -9.35 7.15 -15.57
N GLU A 106 -10.41 7.25 -14.76
CA GLU A 106 -10.91 8.53 -14.27
C GLU A 106 -10.11 9.08 -13.09
N ILE A 107 -9.30 8.24 -12.43
CA ILE A 107 -8.62 8.55 -11.18
C ILE A 107 -9.57 9.25 -10.19
N ALA A 108 -10.68 8.57 -9.89
CA ALA A 108 -11.69 9.12 -9.02
C ALA A 108 -11.46 8.74 -7.57
N VAL A 109 -11.75 9.67 -6.69
CA VAL A 109 -11.65 9.52 -5.24
C VAL A 109 -13.04 9.72 -4.62
N CYS A 110 -13.35 8.96 -3.57
CA CYS A 110 -14.64 9.06 -2.89
C CYS A 110 -14.89 10.52 -2.44
N PRO A 111 -16.06 11.13 -2.77
CA PRO A 111 -17.34 10.53 -3.12
C PRO A 111 -17.65 10.43 -4.63
N GLY A 112 -16.65 10.52 -5.50
CA GLY A 112 -16.83 10.65 -6.96
C GLY A 112 -16.23 11.94 -7.52
N THR A 113 -15.19 12.44 -6.86
CA THR A 113 -14.38 13.55 -7.36
C THR A 113 -13.29 12.97 -8.25
N TYR A 114 -13.26 13.30 -9.54
CA TYR A 114 -12.33 12.70 -10.51
C TYR A 114 -11.35 13.72 -11.08
N TRP A 115 -10.19 13.23 -11.52
CA TRP A 115 -9.16 14.08 -12.13
C TRP A 115 -9.55 14.48 -13.56
N CYS A 116 -9.61 15.78 -13.85
CA CYS A 116 -10.12 16.29 -15.13
C CYS A 116 -9.14 17.18 -15.91
N GLY A 117 -7.98 17.55 -15.35
CA GLY A 117 -7.00 18.38 -16.05
C GLY A 117 -5.77 18.70 -15.20
N LYS A 118 -4.62 18.89 -15.85
CA LYS A 118 -3.44 19.51 -15.21
C LYS A 118 -3.56 21.03 -15.24
N GLU A 119 -2.76 21.72 -14.44
CA GLU A 119 -2.55 23.17 -14.53
C GLU A 119 -2.43 23.63 -16.00
N GLN A 120 -3.22 24.66 -16.37
CA GLN A 120 -3.39 25.22 -17.71
C GLN A 120 -4.14 24.37 -18.76
N GLU A 121 -4.47 23.11 -18.48
CA GLU A 121 -5.29 22.28 -19.37
C GLU A 121 -6.78 22.59 -19.23
N MET A 122 -7.58 22.20 -20.23
CA MET A 122 -9.03 22.35 -20.20
C MET A 122 -9.67 21.17 -19.47
N CYS A 123 -10.39 21.42 -18.38
CA CYS A 123 -11.21 20.45 -17.64
C CYS A 123 -12.68 20.63 -18.02
N THR A 124 -13.34 19.57 -18.48
CA THR A 124 -14.80 19.60 -18.71
C THR A 124 -15.52 19.05 -17.48
N CYS A 125 -16.24 19.94 -16.79
CA CYS A 125 -16.92 19.59 -15.54
C CYS A 125 -18.24 20.36 -15.42
N ASN A 126 -19.34 19.63 -15.21
CA ASN A 126 -20.61 20.19 -14.77
C ASN A 126 -20.78 19.87 -13.27
N GLY A 127 -20.36 20.79 -12.41
CA GLY A 127 -20.24 20.58 -10.97
C GLY A 127 -19.29 21.56 -10.30
N GLU A 128 -18.60 21.10 -9.25
CA GLU A 128 -17.58 21.86 -8.53
C GLU A 128 -16.18 21.38 -8.96
N ILE A 129 -15.36 22.31 -9.45
CA ILE A 129 -13.94 22.07 -9.74
C ILE A 129 -13.13 22.50 -8.52
N THR A 130 -12.30 21.59 -8.02
CA THR A 130 -11.30 21.86 -6.98
C THR A 130 -9.91 21.88 -7.62
N TYR A 131 -9.18 22.98 -7.44
CA TYR A 131 -7.79 23.12 -7.87
C TYR A 131 -6.86 22.88 -6.67
N ALA A 132 -6.12 21.77 -6.72
CA ALA A 132 -5.31 21.27 -5.61
C ALA A 132 -4.12 20.43 -6.13
N PRO A 133 -3.00 20.35 -5.39
CA PRO A 133 -1.92 19.42 -5.71
C PRO A 133 -2.37 17.97 -5.70
N GLU A 134 -3.24 17.62 -4.76
CA GLU A 134 -3.64 16.25 -4.46
C GLU A 134 -4.99 16.28 -3.71
N LEU A 135 -5.83 15.26 -3.94
CA LEU A 135 -7.01 14.98 -3.11
C LEU A 135 -6.96 13.61 -2.40
N PHE A 136 -5.96 12.77 -2.72
CA PHE A 136 -5.78 11.45 -2.15
C PHE A 136 -4.32 11.02 -2.28
N ASP A 137 -3.71 10.63 -1.16
CA ASP A 137 -2.31 10.19 -1.06
C ASP A 137 -2.13 8.66 -1.12
N GLY A 138 -3.23 7.91 -1.20
CA GLY A 138 -3.25 6.45 -1.10
C GLY A 138 -3.93 5.94 0.17
N GLU A 139 -3.99 6.77 1.20
CA GLU A 139 -4.53 6.42 2.51
C GLU A 139 -5.68 7.34 2.89
N ILE A 140 -5.53 8.65 2.68
CA ILE A 140 -6.42 9.68 3.20
C ILE A 140 -6.96 10.52 2.05
N TYR A 141 -8.26 10.82 2.09
CA TYR A 141 -8.81 11.86 1.24
C TYR A 141 -8.44 13.24 1.82
N THR A 142 -7.46 13.87 1.20
CA THR A 142 -6.96 15.18 1.58
C THR A 142 -7.78 16.25 0.89
N VAL A 143 -8.79 16.82 1.57
CA VAL A 143 -9.23 18.18 1.17
C VAL A 143 -8.13 19.11 1.66
N PRO A 144 -7.40 19.81 0.77
CA PRO A 144 -6.47 20.80 1.23
C PRO A 144 -7.23 21.82 2.06
N GLU A 145 -6.61 22.35 3.11
CA GLU A 145 -7.17 23.46 3.88
C GLU A 145 -7.67 24.56 2.93
N ALA A 146 -8.64 25.38 3.34
CA ALA A 146 -9.22 26.41 2.47
C ALA A 146 -8.17 27.36 1.87
N GLU A 147 -7.00 27.47 2.48
CA GLU A 147 -5.84 28.23 2.00
C GLU A 147 -5.05 27.53 0.87
N ARG A 148 -5.24 26.22 0.69
CA ARG A 148 -4.50 25.35 -0.25
C ARG A 148 -5.37 24.78 -1.37
N ALA A 149 -6.61 25.22 -1.51
CA ALA A 149 -7.48 24.80 -2.61
C ALA A 149 -8.38 25.94 -3.07
N TYR A 150 -8.55 26.04 -4.40
CA TYR A 150 -9.56 26.91 -5.00
C TYR A 150 -10.73 26.09 -5.49
N LYS A 151 -11.95 26.55 -5.20
CA LYS A 151 -13.20 25.91 -5.64
C LYS A 151 -13.97 26.83 -6.57
N VAL A 152 -14.37 26.30 -7.72
CA VAL A 152 -15.18 27.03 -8.72
C VAL A 152 -16.31 26.13 -9.19
N VAL A 153 -17.54 26.66 -9.23
CA VAL A 153 -18.67 25.97 -9.86
C VAL A 153 -18.61 26.21 -11.37
N SER A 154 -18.60 25.13 -12.15
CA SER A 154 -18.58 25.15 -13.61
C SER A 154 -19.76 24.36 -14.17
N ASN A 155 -20.29 24.81 -15.31
CA ASN A 155 -21.34 24.13 -16.08
C ASN A 155 -20.83 23.66 -17.45
N GLY A 156 -19.50 23.57 -17.63
CA GLY A 156 -18.88 23.27 -18.92
C GLY A 156 -17.35 23.16 -18.85
N THR A 157 -16.68 23.61 -19.90
CA THR A 157 -15.22 23.56 -20.00
C THR A 157 -14.58 24.72 -19.24
N TRP A 158 -13.60 24.39 -18.41
CA TRP A 158 -12.89 25.29 -17.51
C TRP A 158 -11.39 25.20 -17.75
N ARG A 159 -10.65 26.31 -17.70
CA ARG A 159 -9.18 26.26 -17.76
C ARG A 159 -8.63 26.03 -16.34
N CYS A 160 -7.84 24.98 -16.18
CA CYS A 160 -7.32 24.64 -14.86
C CYS A 160 -6.30 25.67 -14.37
N GLY A 161 -6.43 26.08 -13.11
CA GLY A 161 -5.57 27.13 -12.51
C GLY A 161 -6.04 28.56 -12.77
N THR A 162 -7.25 28.77 -13.31
CA THR A 162 -7.86 30.10 -13.47
C THR A 162 -9.09 30.30 -12.59
N ASP A 163 -9.40 31.55 -12.29
CA ASP A 163 -10.60 32.03 -11.60
C ASP A 163 -11.80 32.23 -12.54
N GLN A 164 -12.96 32.66 -12.01
CA GLN A 164 -14.21 32.92 -12.75
C GLN A 164 -14.06 33.85 -13.96
N SER A 165 -13.04 34.71 -13.98
CA SER A 165 -12.74 35.63 -15.08
C SER A 165 -11.78 35.07 -16.13
N GLY A 166 -11.30 33.84 -15.93
CA GLY A 166 -10.29 33.19 -16.76
C GLY A 166 -8.87 33.69 -16.49
N GLN A 167 -8.65 34.47 -15.43
CA GLN A 167 -7.32 34.89 -15.02
C GLN A 167 -6.70 33.85 -14.08
N PRO A 168 -5.36 33.69 -14.06
CA PRO A 168 -4.72 32.82 -13.07
C PRO A 168 -5.10 33.22 -11.65
N PHE A 169 -5.18 32.25 -10.73
CA PHE A 169 -5.41 32.56 -9.31
C PHE A 169 -4.35 33.52 -8.78
N ALA A 170 -4.76 34.48 -7.95
CA ALA A 170 -3.88 35.53 -7.42
C ALA A 170 -2.75 34.97 -6.54
N VAL A 171 -2.99 33.82 -5.89
CA VAL A 171 -2.02 33.12 -5.05
C VAL A 171 -1.94 31.67 -5.51
N ASP A 172 -0.72 31.16 -5.62
CA ASP A 172 -0.50 29.74 -5.85
C ASP A 172 -0.77 28.97 -4.55
N PRO A 173 -1.74 28.03 -4.51
CA PRO A 173 -2.10 27.33 -3.29
C PRO A 173 -1.02 26.34 -2.81
N ALA A 174 -0.10 25.94 -3.70
CA ALA A 174 0.97 25.01 -3.40
C ALA A 174 2.19 25.31 -4.30
N PRO A 175 2.97 26.37 -3.98
CA PRO A 175 4.18 26.70 -4.72
C PRO A 175 5.10 25.48 -4.80
N TRP A 176 5.73 25.26 -5.95
CA TRP A 176 6.66 24.14 -6.21
C TRP A 176 6.02 22.75 -6.35
N HIS A 177 4.72 22.62 -6.14
CA HIS A 177 3.99 21.38 -6.40
C HIS A 177 3.26 21.47 -7.74
N ILE A 178 3.08 20.32 -8.40
CA ILE A 178 2.20 20.21 -9.57
C ILE A 178 0.77 20.18 -9.06
N LYS A 179 -0.12 20.99 -9.66
CA LYS A 179 -1.53 21.04 -9.29
C LYS A 179 -2.41 20.52 -10.40
N HIS A 180 -3.57 20.06 -9.97
CA HIS A 180 -4.54 19.40 -10.80
C HIS A 180 -5.93 19.97 -10.53
N CYS A 181 -6.79 19.86 -11.54
CA CYS A 181 -8.21 20.13 -11.40
C CYS A 181 -8.95 18.82 -11.20
N TRP A 182 -9.84 18.86 -10.22
CA TRP A 182 -10.64 17.74 -9.78
C TRP A 182 -12.11 18.12 -9.89
N CYS A 183 -12.88 17.37 -10.66
CA CYS A 183 -14.31 17.62 -10.87
C CYS A 183 -15.13 16.79 -9.88
N THR A 184 -15.98 17.43 -9.09
CA THR A 184 -17.08 16.78 -8.37
C THR A 184 -18.38 17.07 -9.11
N PRO A 185 -18.96 16.10 -9.82
CA PRO A 185 -20.14 16.32 -10.65
C PRO A 185 -21.34 16.83 -9.86
N ALA A 186 -22.19 17.62 -10.51
CA ALA A 186 -23.41 18.16 -9.92
C ALA A 186 -24.36 17.05 -9.42
N GLU A 187 -24.37 15.89 -10.07
CA GLU A 187 -25.12 14.70 -9.63
C GLU A 187 -24.63 14.22 -8.25
N ILE A 188 -23.31 14.07 -8.08
CA ILE A 188 -22.70 13.69 -6.81
C ILE A 188 -22.97 14.75 -5.74
N LEU A 189 -22.83 16.04 -6.06
CA LEU A 189 -23.18 17.12 -5.15
C LEU A 189 -24.66 17.09 -4.75
N GLY A 190 -25.55 16.74 -5.67
CA GLY A 190 -26.97 16.55 -5.42
C GLY A 190 -27.25 15.41 -4.46
N ILE A 191 -26.56 14.27 -4.62
CA ILE A 191 -26.61 13.14 -3.68
C ILE A 191 -26.15 13.59 -2.28
N VAL A 192 -24.98 14.24 -2.18
CA VAL A 192 -24.44 14.71 -0.89
C VAL A 192 -25.41 15.68 -0.20
N LYS A 193 -25.98 16.61 -0.95
CA LYS A 193 -26.95 17.58 -0.43
C LYS A 193 -28.25 16.92 0.04
N LYS A 194 -28.75 15.92 -0.70
CA LYS A 194 -29.98 15.18 -0.37
C LYS A 194 -29.89 14.45 0.98
N HIS A 195 -28.70 13.99 1.35
CA HIS A 195 -28.47 13.24 2.59
C HIS A 195 -27.90 14.11 3.73
N GLY A 196 -28.28 15.39 3.78
CA GLY A 196 -28.00 16.26 4.93
C GLY A 196 -26.74 17.13 4.82
N GLY A 197 -25.98 17.06 3.72
CA GLY A 197 -25.13 18.13 3.18
C GLY A 197 -23.96 18.71 4.00
N GLN A 198 -23.91 18.55 5.33
CA GLN A 198 -22.98 19.34 6.17
C GLN A 198 -21.61 18.71 6.40
N SER A 199 -21.43 17.41 6.21
CA SER A 199 -20.09 16.88 5.96
C SER A 199 -20.23 15.44 5.54
N LEU A 200 -19.93 15.16 4.28
CA LEU A 200 -19.17 13.95 4.02
C LEU A 200 -17.92 14.13 4.92
N HIS A 201 -17.89 13.46 6.08
CA HIS A 201 -16.82 13.56 7.06
C HIS A 201 -15.59 12.90 6.43
N LYS A 202 -14.91 13.63 5.54
CA LYS A 202 -14.00 13.00 4.59
C LYS A 202 -12.59 12.84 5.14
N LYS A 203 -12.09 13.83 5.88
CA LYS A 203 -10.67 13.89 6.25
C LYS A 203 -10.41 13.29 7.63
N GLU A 204 -10.92 13.92 8.68
CA GLU A 204 -10.69 13.49 10.07
C GLU A 204 -11.11 12.03 10.32
N CYS A 205 -12.16 11.58 9.62
CA CYS A 205 -12.68 10.23 9.76
C CYS A 205 -11.75 9.16 9.17
N SER A 206 -11.33 9.32 7.91
CA SER A 206 -10.40 8.37 7.29
C SER A 206 -9.03 8.43 7.97
N GLU A 207 -8.59 9.61 8.39
CA GLU A 207 -7.36 9.80 9.15
C GLU A 207 -7.40 9.05 10.48
N ALA A 208 -8.46 9.24 11.28
CA ALA A 208 -8.60 8.54 12.56
C ALA A 208 -8.70 7.02 12.37
N ALA A 209 -9.42 6.55 11.35
CA ALA A 209 -9.58 5.12 11.08
C ALA A 209 -8.27 4.48 10.57
N ASN A 210 -7.54 5.14 9.68
CA ASN A 210 -6.21 4.68 9.26
C ASN A 210 -5.20 4.73 10.41
N PHE A 211 -5.25 5.78 11.23
CA PHE A 211 -4.40 5.90 12.41
C PHE A 211 -4.65 4.75 13.40
N ASP A 212 -5.91 4.40 13.67
CA ASP A 212 -6.27 3.24 14.50
C ASP A 212 -5.77 1.93 13.90
N PHE A 213 -5.86 1.75 12.58
CA PHE A 213 -5.32 0.56 11.90
C PHE A 213 -3.80 0.46 12.01
N GLU A 214 -3.10 1.54 11.69
CA GLU A 214 -1.63 1.61 11.70
C GLU A 214 -1.06 1.45 13.12
N ASN A 215 -1.74 2.00 14.13
CA ASN A 215 -1.31 1.96 15.53
C ASN A 215 -1.96 0.87 16.37
N SER A 216 -2.76 -0.01 15.77
CA SER A 216 -3.52 -1.07 16.46
C SER A 216 -2.66 -1.98 17.38
N GLN A 217 -1.36 -2.08 17.12
CA GLN A 217 -0.42 -2.81 17.99
C GLN A 217 -0.17 -2.11 19.33
N LEU A 218 -0.11 -0.77 19.35
CA LEU A 218 0.05 0.01 20.58
C LEU A 218 -1.19 -0.14 21.45
N SER A 219 -2.37 -0.14 20.83
CA SER A 219 -3.66 -0.35 21.47
C SER A 219 -3.75 -1.72 22.14
N GLN A 220 -3.33 -2.79 21.45
CA GLN A 220 -3.28 -4.13 22.03
C GLN A 220 -2.31 -4.22 23.21
N ARG A 221 -1.14 -3.58 23.14
CA ARG A 221 -0.20 -3.55 24.26
C ARG A 221 -0.78 -2.81 25.47
N ARG A 222 -1.51 -1.71 25.27
CA ARG A 222 -2.18 -0.99 26.37
C ARG A 222 -3.24 -1.84 27.04
N LEU A 223 -4.12 -2.48 26.26
CA LEU A 223 -5.15 -3.37 26.81
C LEU A 223 -4.55 -4.57 27.57
N GLN A 224 -3.41 -5.10 27.12
CA GLN A 224 -2.70 -6.17 27.84
C GLN A 224 -1.94 -5.66 29.07
N SER A 225 -1.46 -4.41 29.05
CA SER A 225 -0.75 -3.78 30.17
C SER A 225 -1.71 -3.36 31.30
N GLU A 226 -2.94 -2.96 30.97
CA GLU A 226 -3.97 -2.60 31.96
C GLU A 226 -4.49 -3.81 32.76
N GLU A 227 -4.32 -5.03 32.26
CA GLU A 227 -4.61 -6.27 33.01
C GLU A 227 -3.39 -6.79 33.82
N GLY A 228 -2.23 -6.13 33.70
CA GLY A 228 -0.95 -6.72 34.09
C GLY A 228 -0.18 -6.05 35.23
N GLU A 229 0.09 -4.75 35.17
CA GLU A 229 1.20 -4.19 35.96
C GLU A 229 0.95 -2.76 36.46
N GLU A 230 0.85 -2.65 37.79
CA GLU A 230 1.13 -1.44 38.57
C GLU A 230 2.58 -0.98 38.33
N GLU A 231 2.72 0.31 38.03
CA GLU A 231 3.88 1.19 38.27
C GLU A 231 5.29 0.60 38.10
N GLN A 232 5.92 0.94 36.96
CA GLN A 232 7.34 1.31 36.97
C GLN A 232 7.65 2.30 35.85
N ASP A 233 7.84 3.55 36.26
CA ASP A 233 8.32 4.66 35.46
C ASP A 233 9.78 4.41 35.02
N GLU A 234 10.06 4.40 33.72
CA GLU A 234 11.41 4.70 33.22
C GLU A 234 11.39 5.60 31.97
N GLU A 235 12.21 6.65 32.08
CA GLU A 235 12.48 7.73 31.14
C GLU A 235 13.30 7.30 29.92
N GLY A 236 13.06 7.98 28.80
CA GLY A 236 14.16 8.58 28.03
C GLY A 236 14.59 7.87 26.74
N GLY A 237 14.43 8.55 25.60
CA GLY A 237 15.06 8.16 24.35
C GLY A 237 14.70 9.02 23.13
N GLU A 238 15.13 10.28 23.11
CA GLU A 238 15.14 11.11 21.89
C GLU A 238 16.26 10.67 20.94
N GLY A 239 15.91 10.21 19.74
CA GLY A 239 16.84 9.87 18.67
C GLY A 239 16.28 10.27 17.30
N GLY A 240 16.37 11.56 16.97
CA GLY A 240 15.97 12.10 15.66
C GLY A 240 17.06 11.90 14.61
N GLU A 241 16.91 10.90 13.75
CA GLU A 241 17.73 10.72 12.55
C GLU A 241 17.22 11.63 11.41
N ALA A 242 18.13 12.44 10.86
CA ALA A 242 17.82 13.38 9.78
C ALA A 242 17.74 12.66 8.41
N PRO A 243 16.86 13.11 7.49
CA PRO A 243 16.62 12.41 6.23
C PRO A 243 17.78 12.59 5.24
N GLU A 244 18.24 11.45 4.71
CA GLU A 244 19.30 11.31 3.72
C GLU A 244 18.89 11.92 2.36
N ARG A 245 19.75 12.78 1.79
CA ARG A 245 19.51 13.47 0.51
C ARG A 245 19.68 12.54 -0.69
N LEU A 246 18.60 12.30 -1.41
CA LEU A 246 18.55 11.52 -2.65
C LEU A 246 19.20 12.25 -3.84
N LEU A 247 20.33 11.74 -4.32
CA LEU A 247 20.88 12.08 -5.64
C LEU A 247 20.83 10.84 -6.56
N HIS A 248 20.42 11.11 -7.80
CA HIS A 248 20.32 10.22 -8.97
C HIS A 248 19.09 9.30 -9.06
N SER A 249 18.05 9.86 -9.69
CA SER A 249 16.91 9.12 -10.25
C SER A 249 17.36 8.23 -11.42
N SER A 250 17.90 7.06 -11.09
CA SER A 250 17.62 5.87 -11.89
C SER A 250 16.10 5.85 -12.16
N ARG A 251 15.68 5.52 -13.38
CA ARG A 251 14.28 5.46 -13.81
C ARG A 251 13.59 4.32 -13.05
N ARG A 252 13.34 4.53 -11.75
CA ARG A 252 12.75 3.57 -10.83
C ARG A 252 11.35 3.27 -11.36
N ARG A 253 11.02 1.98 -11.45
CA ARG A 253 9.67 1.58 -11.81
C ARG A 253 8.74 2.12 -10.73
N ARG A 254 7.74 2.90 -11.14
CA ARG A 254 6.72 3.41 -10.23
C ARG A 254 5.77 2.28 -9.90
N THR A 255 5.53 2.08 -8.61
CA THR A 255 4.55 1.12 -8.14
C THR A 255 3.30 1.88 -7.72
N TYR A 256 2.17 1.51 -8.27
CA TYR A 256 0.86 2.08 -7.95
C TYR A 256 0.10 1.18 -7.00
N SER A 257 -0.73 1.81 -6.18
CA SER A 257 -1.71 1.16 -5.32
C SER A 257 -3.11 1.59 -5.75
N TYR A 258 -4.02 0.63 -5.79
CA TYR A 258 -5.42 0.86 -6.17
C TYR A 258 -6.30 0.61 -4.97
N THR A 259 -7.27 1.48 -4.74
CA THR A 259 -8.19 1.35 -3.61
C THR A 259 -9.61 1.40 -4.14
N PRO A 260 -10.29 0.25 -4.27
CA PRO A 260 -11.71 0.27 -4.59
C PRO A 260 -12.48 0.94 -3.44
N TRP A 261 -13.40 1.82 -3.79
CA TRP A 261 -14.25 2.56 -2.85
C TRP A 261 -15.70 2.62 -3.35
N ALA A 262 -16.62 2.85 -2.43
CA ALA A 262 -18.01 3.16 -2.75
C ALA A 262 -18.54 4.27 -1.86
N LEU A 263 -19.28 5.23 -2.43
CA LEU A 263 -20.12 6.12 -1.64
C LEU A 263 -21.40 5.37 -1.28
N VAL A 264 -21.60 5.14 0.01
CA VAL A 264 -22.78 4.43 0.50
C VAL A 264 -23.65 5.32 1.37
N SER A 265 -24.95 5.07 1.31
CA SER A 265 -25.88 5.53 2.33
C SER A 265 -26.18 4.42 3.32
N VAL A 266 -26.04 4.73 4.60
CA VAL A 266 -26.22 3.80 5.70
C VAL A 266 -27.38 4.30 6.56
N SER A 267 -28.31 3.40 6.88
CA SER A 267 -29.38 3.70 7.83
C SER A 267 -28.80 3.90 9.22
N LYS A 268 -29.05 5.06 9.85
CA LYS A 268 -28.76 5.26 11.27
C LYS A 268 -29.72 4.36 12.07
N ASN A 269 -29.20 3.34 12.73
CA ASN A 269 -30.01 2.49 13.60
C ASN A 269 -30.33 3.24 14.89
N GLU A 270 -31.60 3.18 15.32
CA GLU A 270 -32.13 3.88 16.51
C GLU A 270 -31.42 3.49 17.82
N ASP A 271 -30.78 2.31 17.89
CA ASP A 271 -30.06 1.86 19.09
C ASP A 271 -28.78 2.65 19.41
N LEU A 272 -28.35 3.57 18.53
CA LEU A 272 -27.16 4.40 18.70
C LEU A 272 -27.51 5.86 19.02
N ASP A 273 -28.72 6.11 19.53
CA ASP A 273 -29.16 7.45 19.91
C ASP A 273 -28.42 7.94 21.17
N PHE A 274 -27.26 8.55 20.95
CA PHE A 274 -26.58 9.44 21.89
C PHE A 274 -27.40 10.73 22.09
N GLY A 275 -28.56 10.62 22.74
CA GLY A 275 -29.22 11.69 23.51
C GLY A 275 -29.65 13.00 22.83
N TYR A 276 -29.31 13.26 21.57
CA TYR A 276 -29.73 14.47 20.87
C TYR A 276 -31.05 14.23 20.13
N GLY A 277 -32.12 14.33 20.91
CA GLY A 277 -33.49 14.24 20.44
C GLY A 277 -33.85 15.38 19.48
N ASP A 278 -33.93 15.04 18.21
CA ASP A 278 -34.82 15.70 17.26
C ASP A 278 -35.50 14.62 16.41
N GLY A 279 -36.61 14.10 16.94
CA GLY A 279 -37.38 13.03 16.32
C GLY A 279 -38.07 13.53 15.06
N GLY A 280 -37.52 13.23 13.88
CA GLY A 280 -38.12 13.76 12.65
C GLY A 280 -37.65 13.22 11.30
N SER A 281 -36.89 12.12 11.22
CA SER A 281 -36.72 11.29 10.02
C SER A 281 -35.63 10.26 10.30
N ALA A 282 -35.78 9.05 9.77
CA ALA A 282 -34.69 8.07 9.70
C ALA A 282 -33.52 8.69 8.92
N SER A 283 -32.60 9.33 9.63
CA SER A 283 -31.50 10.08 9.02
C SER A 283 -30.52 9.08 8.45
N LYS A 284 -30.52 8.94 7.12
CA LYS A 284 -29.51 8.19 6.40
C LYS A 284 -28.21 9.00 6.42
N HIS A 285 -27.11 8.39 6.85
CA HIS A 285 -25.78 9.01 6.75
C HIS A 285 -25.07 8.58 5.47
N LEU A 286 -24.18 9.42 4.96
CA LEU A 286 -23.29 9.06 3.84
C LEU A 286 -21.89 8.74 4.38
N SER A 287 -21.29 7.69 3.86
CA SER A 287 -19.90 7.35 4.18
C SER A 287 -19.19 6.76 2.96
N CYS A 288 -17.86 6.88 2.95
CA CYS A 288 -17.02 6.15 2.01
C CYS A 288 -16.80 4.76 2.58
N ALA A 289 -17.25 3.75 1.83
CA ALA A 289 -17.01 2.36 2.14
C ALA A 289 -15.83 1.84 1.31
N TYR A 290 -15.09 0.93 1.92
CA TYR A 290 -13.95 0.24 1.32
C TYR A 290 -14.12 -1.26 1.53
N GLU A 291 -13.29 -2.07 0.90
CA GLU A 291 -13.37 -3.53 1.03
C GLU A 291 -13.29 -3.95 2.51
N TYR A 292 -12.25 -3.47 3.22
CA TYR A 292 -12.02 -3.79 4.63
C TYR A 292 -12.23 -2.59 5.56
N GLY A 293 -13.06 -1.64 5.14
CA GLY A 293 -13.49 -0.52 5.98
C GLY A 293 -12.65 0.75 5.88
N ILE A 294 -11.41 0.65 5.43
CA ILE A 294 -10.50 1.79 5.25
C ILE A 294 -9.60 1.62 4.01
N PRO A 295 -9.06 2.73 3.46
CA PRO A 295 -8.13 2.69 2.34
C PRO A 295 -6.86 1.88 2.60
N ALA A 296 -6.19 2.10 3.73
CA ALA A 296 -4.89 1.49 4.01
C ALA A 296 -4.94 -0.04 4.03
N ALA A 297 -6.02 -0.62 4.58
CA ALA A 297 -6.23 -2.06 4.56
C ALA A 297 -6.65 -2.59 3.18
N SER A 298 -7.44 -1.81 2.43
CA SER A 298 -8.01 -2.25 1.14
C SER A 298 -7.02 -2.11 -0.01
N SER A 299 -6.10 -1.17 0.04
CA SER A 299 -5.08 -0.96 -1.01
C SER A 299 -3.94 -1.99 -0.96
N ALA A 300 -3.78 -2.68 0.17
CA ALA A 300 -2.71 -3.65 0.38
C ALA A 300 -2.72 -4.81 -0.64
N ASN A 301 -3.90 -5.15 -1.16
CA ASN A 301 -4.11 -6.27 -2.08
C ASN A 301 -4.05 -5.90 -3.57
N TYR A 302 -3.94 -4.61 -3.90
CA TYR A 302 -4.01 -4.16 -5.29
C TYR A 302 -2.80 -3.29 -5.63
N ARG A 303 -1.75 -3.91 -6.16
CA ARG A 303 -0.53 -3.20 -6.56
C ARG A 303 -0.16 -3.48 -8.00
N SER A 304 0.46 -2.50 -8.66
CA SER A 304 0.98 -2.70 -10.00
C SER A 304 2.28 -1.96 -10.26
N ASP A 305 3.10 -2.54 -11.14
CA ASP A 305 4.25 -1.87 -11.72
C ASP A 305 3.80 -1.10 -12.99
N GLY A 306 3.20 0.08 -12.81
CA GLY A 306 2.71 0.93 -13.90
C GLY A 306 1.18 0.96 -14.06
N SER A 307 0.67 1.84 -14.91
CA SER A 307 -0.75 2.26 -14.92
C SER A 307 -1.75 1.26 -15.47
N TYR A 308 -1.33 0.21 -16.17
CA TYR A 308 -2.24 -0.84 -16.68
C TYR A 308 -1.59 -2.22 -16.62
N SER A 309 -0.99 -2.54 -15.48
CA SER A 309 -0.38 -3.84 -15.23
C SER A 309 -0.88 -4.40 -13.90
N GLY A 310 -0.63 -5.69 -13.65
CA GLY A 310 -0.93 -6.32 -12.36
C GLY A 310 -2.40 -6.26 -11.97
N ASP A 311 -2.65 -5.83 -10.73
CA ASP A 311 -3.92 -6.02 -10.03
C ASP A 311 -4.97 -4.94 -10.31
N VAL A 312 -4.69 -4.00 -11.21
CA VAL A 312 -5.60 -2.90 -11.57
C VAL A 312 -6.98 -3.41 -11.99
N TRP A 313 -7.02 -4.47 -12.80
CA TRP A 313 -8.26 -5.08 -13.31
C TRP A 313 -9.08 -5.76 -12.21
N ILE A 314 -8.42 -6.22 -11.14
CA ILE A 314 -9.09 -6.83 -9.99
C ILE A 314 -9.81 -5.74 -9.20
N ALA A 315 -9.13 -4.61 -8.93
CA ALA A 315 -9.74 -3.47 -8.26
C ALA A 315 -10.92 -2.89 -9.06
N GLU A 316 -10.80 -2.78 -10.39
CA GLU A 316 -11.90 -2.38 -11.27
C GLU A 316 -13.06 -3.36 -11.26
N GLY A 317 -12.78 -4.67 -11.28
CA GLY A 317 -13.81 -5.70 -11.17
C GLY A 317 -14.61 -5.58 -9.87
N VAL A 318 -13.93 -5.32 -8.75
CA VAL A 318 -14.56 -5.07 -7.44
C VAL A 318 -15.44 -3.82 -7.47
N ALA A 319 -14.94 -2.70 -7.99
CA ALA A 319 -15.73 -1.47 -8.09
C ALA A 319 -16.96 -1.63 -9.02
N GLN A 320 -16.81 -2.36 -10.13
CA GLN A 320 -17.92 -2.69 -11.03
C GLN A 320 -18.96 -3.59 -10.36
N GLU A 321 -18.53 -4.63 -9.64
CA GLU A 321 -19.43 -5.47 -8.85
C GLU A 321 -20.24 -4.61 -7.87
N TRP A 322 -19.58 -3.69 -7.16
CA TRP A 322 -20.25 -2.82 -6.20
C TRP A 322 -21.25 -1.88 -6.87
N GLY A 323 -20.90 -1.31 -8.02
CA GLY A 323 -21.80 -0.50 -8.82
C GLY A 323 -22.97 -1.27 -9.42
N ASN A 324 -22.82 -2.57 -9.70
CA ASN A 324 -23.92 -3.39 -10.23
C ASN A 324 -25.00 -3.68 -9.17
N HIS A 325 -24.70 -3.48 -7.89
CA HIS A 325 -25.61 -3.72 -6.77
C HIS A 325 -25.94 -2.42 -6.02
N SER A 326 -27.09 -1.82 -6.31
CA SER A 326 -27.57 -0.61 -5.62
C SER A 326 -27.80 -0.79 -4.12
N SER A 327 -27.92 -2.02 -3.63
CA SER A 327 -27.99 -2.32 -2.21
C SER A 327 -27.24 -3.59 -1.86
N ARG A 328 -26.47 -3.54 -0.77
CA ARG A 328 -25.69 -4.69 -0.27
C ARG A 328 -25.56 -4.68 1.24
N THR A 329 -25.26 -5.84 1.79
CA THR A 329 -24.79 -5.94 3.17
C THR A 329 -23.43 -5.26 3.29
N CYS A 330 -23.26 -4.52 4.37
CA CYS A 330 -22.02 -3.87 4.75
C CYS A 330 -21.83 -3.97 6.26
N TRP A 331 -20.64 -3.61 6.74
CA TRP A 331 -20.28 -3.64 8.14
C TRP A 331 -19.79 -2.27 8.57
N VAL A 332 -20.44 -1.69 9.56
CA VAL A 332 -20.10 -0.40 10.11
C VAL A 332 -19.36 -0.65 11.41
N ARG A 333 -18.19 -0.05 11.57
CA ARG A 333 -17.47 -0.14 12.84
C ARG A 333 -18.24 0.62 13.90
N THR A 334 -18.35 0.11 15.12
CA THR A 334 -19.11 0.72 16.23
C THR A 334 -18.26 1.05 17.45
N THR A 335 -17.05 0.49 17.56
CA THR A 335 -16.12 0.72 18.67
C THR A 335 -14.67 0.84 18.19
N GLY A 336 -13.82 1.58 18.92
CA GLY A 336 -12.38 1.73 18.68
C GLY A 336 -11.76 2.85 19.51
N GLU A 337 -10.42 2.95 19.56
CA GLU A 337 -9.71 3.93 20.43
C GLU A 337 -10.00 5.38 20.05
N ALA A 338 -10.30 5.66 18.79
CA ALA A 338 -10.73 7.00 18.35
C ALA A 338 -12.19 7.35 18.73
N GLY A 339 -12.82 6.56 19.62
CA GLY A 339 -14.08 6.88 20.29
C GLY A 339 -15.32 6.82 19.40
N GLU A 340 -16.41 7.45 19.85
CA GLU A 340 -17.71 7.55 19.15
C GLU A 340 -17.61 8.06 17.70
N ARG A 341 -16.51 8.75 17.37
CA ARG A 341 -16.27 9.30 16.02
C ARG A 341 -16.06 8.21 14.97
N LEU A 342 -15.51 7.04 15.32
CA LEU A 342 -15.24 5.97 14.35
C LEU A 342 -16.52 5.33 13.76
N GLN A 343 -17.67 5.51 14.41
CA GLN A 343 -18.91 4.86 13.99
C GLN A 343 -19.41 5.29 12.61
N THR A 344 -18.99 6.48 12.17
CA THR A 344 -19.37 7.05 10.88
C THR A 344 -18.26 6.95 9.84
N CYS A 345 -17.05 6.52 10.26
CA CYS A 345 -15.84 6.66 9.47
C CYS A 345 -15.38 5.39 8.75
N ALA A 346 -15.67 4.20 9.29
CA ALA A 346 -15.19 2.94 8.75
C ALA A 346 -16.35 2.03 8.36
N VAL A 347 -16.57 1.90 7.05
CA VAL A 347 -17.62 1.04 6.48
C VAL A 347 -16.98 0.01 5.56
N ALA A 348 -17.01 -1.25 5.96
CA ALA A 348 -16.49 -2.36 5.18
C ALA A 348 -17.58 -2.94 4.27
N LEU A 349 -17.20 -3.26 3.04
CA LEU A 349 -18.05 -3.98 2.08
C LEU A 349 -17.77 -5.48 2.06
N GLU A 350 -16.74 -5.93 2.77
CA GLU A 350 -16.46 -7.33 3.07
C GLU A 350 -16.63 -7.68 4.55
N LYS A 351 -16.93 -8.96 4.79
CA LYS A 351 -17.25 -9.46 6.12
C LYS A 351 -16.04 -9.40 7.06
N PRO A 352 -16.21 -8.99 8.32
CA PRO A 352 -15.17 -9.11 9.33
C PRO A 352 -14.73 -10.57 9.50
N GLY A 353 -13.43 -10.80 9.34
CA GLY A 353 -12.77 -12.10 9.25
C GLY A 353 -12.07 -12.29 7.90
N THR A 354 -12.50 -11.59 6.85
CA THR A 354 -11.95 -11.73 5.50
C THR A 354 -10.55 -11.11 5.40
N LEU A 355 -10.29 -9.95 6.00
CA LEU A 355 -8.96 -9.32 5.96
C LEU A 355 -7.92 -10.19 6.66
N GLN A 356 -8.28 -10.75 7.83
CA GLN A 356 -7.41 -11.69 8.53
C GLN A 356 -7.14 -12.93 7.67
N ALA A 357 -8.16 -13.51 7.04
CA ALA A 357 -7.97 -14.69 6.18
C ALA A 357 -7.02 -14.40 5.01
N VAL A 358 -7.17 -13.24 4.36
CA VAL A 358 -6.26 -12.80 3.28
C VAL A 358 -4.84 -12.60 3.79
N ALA A 359 -4.68 -11.98 4.97
CA ALA A 359 -3.38 -11.79 5.59
C ALA A 359 -2.70 -13.12 5.98
N GLU A 360 -3.47 -14.09 6.49
CA GLU A 360 -2.98 -15.44 6.81
C GLU A 360 -2.57 -16.20 5.55
N GLU A 361 -3.36 -16.10 4.48
CA GLU A 361 -3.01 -16.69 3.18
C GLU A 361 -1.71 -16.10 2.64
N SER A 362 -1.59 -14.77 2.61
CA SER A 362 -0.39 -14.05 2.19
C SER A 362 0.84 -14.47 3.00
N GLN A 363 0.72 -14.52 4.33
CA GLN A 363 1.79 -15.00 5.20
C GLN A 363 2.17 -16.45 4.89
N SER A 364 1.20 -17.32 4.63
CA SER A 364 1.45 -18.72 4.29
C SER A 364 2.23 -18.87 2.97
N VAL A 365 1.94 -18.03 1.98
CA VAL A 365 2.65 -18.01 0.69
C VAL A 365 4.09 -17.55 0.89
N VAL A 366 4.30 -16.46 1.63
CA VAL A 366 5.64 -15.96 1.95
C VAL A 366 6.45 -17.01 2.71
N TRP A 367 5.85 -17.71 3.67
CA TRP A 367 6.50 -18.77 4.42
C TRP A 367 6.89 -19.96 3.53
N LYS A 368 6.01 -20.38 2.61
CA LYS A 368 6.34 -21.41 1.61
C LYS A 368 7.52 -20.96 0.76
N VAL A 369 7.51 -19.75 0.22
CA VAL A 369 8.61 -19.20 -0.61
C VAL A 369 9.92 -19.19 0.17
N PHE A 370 9.90 -18.79 1.45
CA PHE A 370 11.06 -18.82 2.32
C PHE A 370 11.64 -20.24 2.44
N TRP A 371 10.83 -21.25 2.77
CA TRP A 371 11.32 -22.63 2.92
C TRP A 371 11.83 -23.21 1.60
N TRP A 372 11.17 -22.93 0.48
CA TRP A 372 11.67 -23.31 -0.84
C TRP A 372 13.02 -22.65 -1.15
N GLY A 373 13.15 -21.35 -0.90
CA GLY A 373 14.39 -20.61 -1.08
C GLY A 373 15.52 -21.14 -0.19
N LEU A 374 15.21 -21.45 1.07
CA LEU A 374 16.17 -22.04 2.01
C LEU A 374 16.60 -23.44 1.55
N GLY A 375 15.66 -24.29 1.11
CA GLY A 375 15.96 -25.63 0.59
C GLY A 375 16.86 -25.58 -0.65
N ILE A 376 16.57 -24.69 -1.59
CA ILE A 376 17.41 -24.46 -2.78
C ILE A 376 18.80 -23.96 -2.37
N SER A 377 18.87 -23.02 -1.44
CA SER A 377 20.13 -22.49 -0.91
C SER A 377 21.01 -23.59 -0.31
N LEU A 378 20.46 -24.42 0.57
CA LEU A 378 21.15 -25.55 1.19
C LEU A 378 21.57 -26.62 0.16
N GLY A 379 20.73 -26.88 -0.84
CA GLY A 379 21.08 -27.77 -1.95
C GLY A 379 22.27 -27.26 -2.76
N LEU A 380 22.28 -25.97 -3.08
CA LEU A 380 23.38 -25.33 -3.83
C LEU A 380 24.68 -25.29 -3.03
N THR A 381 24.65 -25.01 -1.73
CA THR A 381 25.85 -25.07 -0.88
C THR A 381 26.39 -26.49 -0.75
N ALA A 382 25.53 -27.50 -0.61
CA ALA A 382 25.96 -28.90 -0.59
C ALA A 382 26.61 -29.32 -1.91
N CYS A 383 26.03 -28.92 -3.05
CA CYS A 383 26.56 -29.21 -4.39
C CYS A 383 27.92 -28.52 -4.65
N SER A 384 28.12 -27.29 -4.16
CA SER A 384 29.40 -26.58 -4.32
C SER A 384 30.49 -27.10 -3.38
N PHE A 385 30.13 -27.72 -2.25
CA PHE A 385 31.10 -28.31 -1.33
C PHE A 385 31.82 -29.54 -1.90
N VAL A 386 31.17 -30.31 -2.78
CA VAL A 386 31.76 -31.51 -3.41
C VAL A 386 33.00 -31.20 -4.26
N PRO A 387 32.96 -30.28 -5.25
CA PRO A 387 34.14 -29.91 -6.02
C PRO A 387 35.18 -29.20 -5.14
N LEU A 388 34.77 -28.36 -4.18
CA LEU A 388 35.69 -27.71 -3.26
C LEU A 388 36.50 -28.72 -2.45
N ARG A 389 35.83 -29.77 -1.94
CA ARG A 389 36.47 -30.87 -1.21
C ARG A 389 37.41 -31.67 -2.10
N ARG A 390 37.08 -31.87 -3.39
CA ARG A 390 37.96 -32.53 -4.36
C ARG A 390 39.22 -31.71 -4.60
N VAL A 391 39.08 -30.40 -4.87
CA VAL A 391 40.21 -29.48 -5.08
C VAL A 391 41.08 -29.42 -3.83
N PHE A 392 40.48 -29.26 -2.65
CA PHE A 392 41.21 -29.22 -1.38
C PHE A 392 41.97 -30.52 -1.10
N ARG A 393 41.38 -31.69 -1.39
CA ARG A 393 42.09 -32.97 -1.29
C ARG A 393 43.24 -33.08 -2.29
N GLN A 394 43.09 -32.57 -3.51
CA GLN A 394 44.15 -32.60 -4.53
C GLN A 394 45.31 -31.67 -4.17
N THR A 395 45.04 -30.48 -3.64
CA THR A 395 46.07 -29.49 -3.30
C THR A 395 46.78 -29.80 -1.98
N PHE A 396 46.05 -30.22 -0.95
CA PHE A 396 46.63 -30.44 0.39
C PHE A 396 46.90 -31.91 0.72
N GLY A 397 46.24 -32.87 0.07
CA GLY A 397 46.37 -34.29 0.38
C GLY A 397 47.67 -34.95 -0.10
N ARG A 398 48.43 -34.30 -0.99
CA ARG A 398 49.61 -34.92 -1.63
C ARG A 398 50.90 -34.86 -0.80
N ASN A 399 50.91 -34.13 0.32
CA ASN A 399 52.11 -33.98 1.18
C ASN A 399 52.21 -34.98 2.34
N SER A 400 51.29 -35.96 2.42
CA SER A 400 51.43 -37.08 3.34
C SER A 400 52.09 -38.28 2.63
N SER A 401 53.34 -38.12 2.19
CA SER A 401 54.14 -39.30 1.82
C SER A 401 54.52 -40.04 3.12
N PRO A 402 54.19 -41.33 3.28
CA PRO A 402 54.47 -42.11 4.48
C PRO A 402 55.95 -42.55 4.61
N ASP A 403 56.91 -41.87 3.99
CA ASP A 403 58.32 -42.30 3.95
C ASP A 403 59.13 -42.00 5.24
N ALA A 404 58.47 -41.74 6.37
CA ALA A 404 59.12 -41.47 7.65
C ALA A 404 59.06 -42.64 8.66
N GLN A 405 59.02 -43.90 8.20
CA GLN A 405 59.19 -45.07 9.08
C GLN A 405 60.11 -46.14 8.47
N SER A 406 61.43 -45.91 8.47
CA SER A 406 62.40 -47.02 8.40
C SER A 406 63.80 -46.67 8.94
N LEU A 407 63.91 -46.13 10.16
CA LEU A 407 65.20 -46.00 10.83
C LEU A 407 65.06 -46.25 12.32
N THR A 408 65.06 -47.53 12.73
CA THR A 408 65.63 -48.04 13.99
C THR A 408 65.37 -49.55 14.13
N ARG A 409 66.31 -50.37 13.65
CA ARG A 409 66.56 -51.71 14.20
C ARG A 409 67.99 -52.14 13.87
N SER A 410 68.90 -51.92 14.80
CA SER A 410 70.20 -52.59 14.87
C SER A 410 70.19 -53.52 16.09
N PRO A 411 70.66 -54.77 15.98
CA PRO A 411 71.16 -55.52 17.13
C PRO A 411 72.55 -55.03 17.56
#